data_AF-A0A142D0Z7-F1
#
_entry.id   AF-A0A142D0Z7-F1
#
_cell.length_a   1.000
_cell.length_b   1.000
_cell.length_c   1.000
_cell.angle_alpha   90.00
_cell.angle_beta   90.00
_cell.angle_gamma   90.00
#
_symmetry.space_group_name_H-M   'P 1'
#
loop_
_entity.id
_entity.type
_entity.pdbx_description
1 polymer ?
#
loop_
_entity_poly.entity_id
_entity_poly.type
_entity_poly.pdbx_seq_one_letter_code
_entity_poly.pdbx_strand_id
1 'polypeptide(L)' 'MNITYEKWSEWNGNDVFLFTLTNDRGMGLSATNYGCIVTDIRVPDRNGNIENVVLGFDRFEPYLTNAPSL' A
#
# COMPACT_ATOMS: atom_id res chain seq x y z
N MET A 1 -14.96 9.38 1.63
CA MET A 1 -13.53 9.11 1.43
C MET A 1 -12.81 9.15 2.77
N ASN A 2 -12.09 8.09 3.14
CA ASN A 2 -11.36 7.95 4.40
C ASN A 2 -9.86 7.77 4.13
N ILE A 3 -9.01 8.32 4.99
CA ILE A 3 -7.56 8.16 4.93
C ILE A 3 -7.08 7.73 6.32
N THR A 4 -6.41 6.60 6.38
CA THR A 4 -5.74 6.11 7.59
C THR A 4 -4.25 5.97 7.31
N TYR A 5 -3.42 6.05 8.35
CA TYR A 5 -2.00 5.78 8.25
C TYR A 5 -1.49 5.13 9.53
N GLU A 6 -0.47 4.31 9.40
CA GLU A 6 0.18 3.63 10.52
C GLU A 6 1.70 3.57 10.32
N LYS A 7 2.46 3.59 11.43
CA LYS A 7 3.89 3.32 11.37
C LYS A 7 4.04 1.84 11.00
N TRP A 8 4.59 1.59 9.82
CA TRP A 8 4.74 0.25 9.27
C TRP A 8 6.12 -0.35 9.59
N SER A 9 7.16 0.49 9.57
CA SER A 9 8.52 0.09 9.94
C SER A 9 9.40 1.30 10.30
N GLU A 10 10.67 1.06 10.57
CA GLU A 10 11.71 2.09 10.71
C GLU A 10 12.91 1.69 9.85
N TRP A 11 13.40 2.61 9.04
CA TRP A 11 14.51 2.38 8.13
C TRP A 11 15.52 3.52 8.16
N ASN A 12 16.79 3.19 8.44
CA ASN A 12 17.89 4.16 8.56
C ASN A 12 17.56 5.34 9.49
N GLY A 13 16.90 5.06 10.63
CA GLY A 13 16.48 6.08 11.60
C GLY A 13 15.32 6.97 11.15
N ASN A 14 14.61 6.60 10.08
CA ASN A 14 13.40 7.29 9.61
C ASN A 14 12.19 6.37 9.74
N ASP A 15 11.07 6.94 10.16
CA ASP A 15 9.80 6.23 10.21
C ASP A 15 9.26 5.97 8.80
N VAL A 16 8.92 4.71 8.55
CA VAL A 16 8.23 4.28 7.34
C VAL A 16 6.76 4.10 7.69
N PHE A 17 5.91 4.85 7.00
CA PHE A 17 4.46 4.83 7.16
C PHE A 17 3.81 4.14 5.96
N LEU A 18 2.70 3.48 6.24
CA LEU A 18 1.75 3.01 5.22
C LEU A 18 0.49 3.87 5.30
N PHE A 19 0.08 4.44 4.17
CA PHE A 19 -1.10 5.27 4.03
C PHE A 19 -2.14 4.48 3.25
N THR A 20 -3.35 4.41 3.76
CA THR A 20 -4.47 3.71 3.12
C THR A 20 -5.60 4.69 2.88
N LEU A 21 -6.01 4.81 1.61
CA LEU A 21 -7.10 5.64 1.15
C LEU A 21 -8.24 4.73 0.71
N THR A 22 -9.44 4.95 1.25
CA THR A 22 -10.64 4.18 0.89
C THR A 22 -11.72 5.14 0.42
N ASN A 23 -12.29 4.86 -0.75
CA ASN A 23 -13.44 5.62 -1.25
C ASN A 23 -14.76 4.98 -0.82
N ASP A 24 -15.85 5.73 -0.98
CA ASP A 24 -17.18 5.28 -0.53
C ASP A 24 -17.81 4.22 -1.45
N ARG A 25 -17.07 3.76 -2.46
CA ARG A 25 -17.48 2.78 -3.48
C ARG A 25 -16.67 1.47 -3.40
N GLY A 26 -15.97 1.24 -2.28
CA GLY A 26 -15.24 -0.01 -2.02
C GLY A 26 -13.87 -0.10 -2.70
N MET A 27 -13.37 0.96 -3.32
CA MET A 27 -12.00 1.01 -3.83
C MET A 27 -11.04 1.46 -2.73
N GLY A 28 -9.89 0.80 -2.64
CA GLY A 28 -8.82 1.11 -1.70
C GLY A 28 -7.47 1.25 -2.39
N LEU A 29 -6.60 2.08 -1.85
CA LEU A 29 -5.20 2.24 -2.26
C LEU A 29 -4.34 2.32 -1.01
N SER A 30 -3.28 1.52 -0.94
CA SER A 30 -2.23 1.69 0.05
C SER A 30 -0.89 2.03 -0.60
N ALA A 31 -0.20 3.00 -0.02
CA ALA A 31 1.13 3.44 -0.47
C ALA A 31 2.01 3.79 0.72
N THR A 32 3.32 3.61 0.57
CA THR A 32 4.30 3.95 1.62
C THR A 32 5.03 5.27 1.33
N ASN A 33 5.45 5.99 2.37
CA ASN A 33 6.36 7.14 2.22
C ASN A 33 7.78 6.73 1.80
N TYR A 34 8.12 5.44 1.82
CA TYR A 34 9.36 4.93 1.26
C TYR A 34 9.24 4.81 -0.26
N GLY A 35 9.89 5.71 -0.99
CA GLY A 35 9.92 5.68 -2.46
C GLY A 35 8.56 5.89 -3.15
N CYS A 36 7.52 6.27 -2.40
CA CYS A 36 6.14 6.39 -2.90
C CYS A 36 5.61 5.11 -3.57
N ILE A 37 6.01 3.95 -3.05
CA ILE A 37 5.62 2.66 -3.61
C ILE A 37 4.15 2.38 -3.28
N VAL A 38 3.37 2.05 -4.31
CA VAL A 38 2.01 1.51 -4.15
C VAL A 38 2.11 0.04 -3.76
N THR A 39 1.51 -0.33 -2.63
CA THR A 39 1.61 -1.68 -2.06
C THR A 39 0.34 -2.50 -2.25
N ASP A 40 -0.81 -1.84 -2.40
CA ASP A 40 -2.14 -2.47 -2.48
C ASP A 40 -3.09 -1.58 -3.28
N ILE A 41 -3.81 -2.15 -4.25
CA ILE A 41 -4.94 -1.49 -4.93
C ILE A 41 -6.10 -2.45 -4.89
N ARG A 42 -7.10 -2.15 -4.07
CA ARG A 42 -8.31 -2.95 -3.94
C ARG A 42 -9.42 -2.40 -4.82
N VAL A 43 -9.92 -3.22 -5.74
CA VAL A 43 -11.00 -2.85 -6.64
C VAL A 43 -12.10 -3.93 -6.66
N PRO A 44 -13.38 -3.53 -6.75
CA PRO A 44 -14.46 -4.49 -6.93
C PRO A 44 -14.46 -5.09 -8.34
N ASP A 45 -14.59 -6.40 -8.43
CA ASP A 45 -14.84 -7.11 -9.69
C ASP A 45 -16.30 -6.97 -10.15
N ARG A 46 -16.66 -7.67 -11.24
CA ARG A 46 -18.03 -7.67 -11.78
C ARG A 46 -19.09 -8.20 -10.79
N ASN A 47 -18.70 -9.06 -9.86
CA ASN A 47 -19.56 -9.65 -8.85
C ASN A 47 -19.55 -8.86 -7.52
N GLY A 48 -18.76 -7.78 -7.44
CA GLY A 48 -18.58 -6.98 -6.23
C GLY A 48 -17.52 -7.49 -5.27
N ASN A 49 -16.74 -8.52 -5.65
CA ASN A 49 -15.64 -9.00 -4.83
C ASN A 49 -14.48 -8.01 -4.90
N ILE A 50 -13.99 -7.56 -3.75
CA ILE A 50 -12.90 -6.60 -3.66
C ILE A 50 -11.59 -7.36 -3.53
N GLU A 51 -10.70 -7.21 -4.51
CA GLU A 51 -9.40 -7.90 -4.53
C GLU A 51 -8.25 -6.93 -4.84
N ASN A 52 -7.04 -7.29 -4.36
CA ASN A 52 -5.83 -6.56 -4.69
C ASN A 52 -5.39 -6.89 -6.12
N VAL A 53 -5.15 -5.86 -6.94
CA VAL A 53 -4.75 -5.99 -8.35
C VAL A 53 -3.31 -5.60 -8.64
N VAL A 54 -2.53 -5.24 -7.62
CA VAL A 54 -1.08 -4.97 -7.77
C VAL A 54 -0.26 -6.04 -7.08
N LEU A 55 0.92 -6.32 -7.65
CA LEU A 55 1.91 -7.14 -6.98
C LEU A 55 2.60 -6.32 -5.89
N GLY A 56 2.69 -6.90 -4.70
CA GLY A 56 3.32 -6.27 -3.56
C GLY A 56 3.69 -7.33 -2.52
N PHE A 57 4.28 -6.85 -1.42
CA PHE A 57 4.62 -7.67 -0.27
C PHE A 57 3.82 -7.22 0.97
N ASP A 58 3.52 -8.16 1.84
CA ASP A 58 2.81 -7.91 3.11
C ASP A 58 3.67 -7.20 4.16
N ARG A 59 4.99 -7.14 3.95
CA ARG A 59 5.97 -6.57 4.88
C ARG A 59 6.90 -5.59 4.16
N PHE A 60 7.55 -4.71 4.93
CA PHE A 60 8.43 -3.67 4.41
C PHE A 60 9.75 -4.21 3.85
N GLU A 61 10.38 -5.19 4.52
CA GLU A 61 11.75 -5.62 4.24
C GLU A 61 11.98 -6.09 2.78
N PRO A 62 11.06 -6.83 2.13
CA PRO A 62 11.21 -7.19 0.72
C PRO A 62 11.32 -6.01 -0.25
N TYR A 63 10.76 -4.84 0.10
CA TYR A 63 10.86 -3.62 -0.72
C TYR A 63 12.27 -3.00 -0.67
N LEU A 64 13.14 -3.41 0.25
CA LEU A 64 14.53 -2.94 0.29
C LEU A 64 15.39 -3.54 -0.83
N THR A 65 15.04 -4.75 -1.28
CA THR A 65 15.83 -5.52 -2.27
C THR A 65 15.11 -5.69 -3.60
N ASN A 66 13.77 -5.61 -3.61
CA ASN A 66 12.93 -5.81 -4.79
C ASN A 66 12.10 -4.58 -5.13
N ALA A 67 12.51 -3.38 -4.71
CA ALA A 67 11.85 -2.17 -5.16
C ALA A 67 11.80 -2.17 -6.70
N PRO A 68 10.62 -1.97 -7.33
CA PRO A 68 10.55 -1.78 -8.77
C PRO A 68 11.50 -0.66 -9.11
N SER A 69 12.48 -0.96 -9.98
CA SER A 69 13.71 -0.21 -10.14
C SER A 69 13.44 1.29 -10.30
N LEU A 70 13.94 2.09 -9.35
CA LEU A 70 14.24 3.50 -9.55
C LEU A 70 15.66 3.63 -10.10
#